data_AF-A0A6L8UAU6-F1
#
_entry.id   AF-A0A6L8UAU6-F1
#
_cell.length_a   1.000
_cell.length_b   1.000
_cell.length_c   1.000
_cell.angle_alpha   90.00
_cell.angle_beta   90.00
_cell.angle_gamma   90.00
#
_symmetry.space_group_name_H-M   'P 1'
#
loop_
_entity.id
_entity.type
_entity.pdbx_description
1 polymer ?
#
loop_
_entity_poly.entity_id
_entity_poly.type
_entity_poly.pdbx_seq_one_letter_code
_entity_poly.pdbx_strand_id
1 'polypeptide(L)' 'MEAKDKVLQTLKKVGKPMKSGEVAEAAGIDKKEVEKAIKQLVAEGLMHSPKRCYYDVKK' A
#
# COMPACT_ATOMS: atom_id res chain seq x y z
N MET A 1 11.46 -8.89 -2.64
CA MET A 1 11.66 -7.43 -2.47
C MET A 1 10.80 -6.59 -3.43
N GLU A 2 10.11 -7.18 -4.42
CA GLU A 2 9.28 -6.43 -5.39
C GLU A 2 7.93 -5.91 -4.85
N ALA A 3 7.33 -6.61 -3.88
CA ALA A 3 5.98 -6.29 -3.44
C ALA A 3 5.84 -4.87 -2.87
N LYS A 4 6.81 -4.45 -2.05
CA LYS A 4 6.79 -3.12 -1.41
C LYS A 4 6.87 -2.00 -2.44
N ASP A 5 7.75 -2.17 -3.42
CA ASP A 5 8.02 -1.17 -4.44
C ASP A 5 6.81 -1.00 -5.37
N LYS A 6 6.22 -2.11 -5.83
CA LYS A 6 4.97 -2.12 -6.58
C LYS A 6 3.80 -1.53 -5.80
N VAL A 7 3.63 -1.89 -4.53
CA VAL A 7 2.59 -1.32 -3.65
C VAL A 7 2.77 0.20 -3.53
N LEU A 8 4.00 0.66 -3.32
CA LEU A 8 4.31 2.07 -3.15
C LEU A 8 4.20 2.86 -4.46
N GLN A 9 4.59 2.27 -5.59
CA GLN A 9 4.39 2.85 -6.92
C GLN A 9 2.91 2.95 -7.28
N THR A 10 2.12 1.90 -7.05
CA THR A 10 0.68 1.89 -7.31
C THR A 10 -0.01 2.96 -6.47
N LEU A 11 0.27 3.01 -5.17
CA LEU A 11 -0.29 4.03 -4.28
C LEU A 11 0.17 5.46 -4.66
N LYS A 12 1.44 5.66 -5.04
CA LYS A 12 1.93 6.95 -5.57
C LYS A 12 1.29 7.34 -6.90
N LYS A 13 1.08 6.38 -7.80
CA LYS A 13 0.44 6.60 -9.12
C LYS A 13 -1.02 7.00 -8.99
N VAL A 14 -1.73 6.31 -8.11
CA VAL A 14 -3.15 6.57 -7.86
C VAL A 14 -3.30 7.89 -7.10
N GLY A 15 -2.36 8.21 -6.19
CA GLY A 15 -2.41 9.44 -5.40
C GLY A 15 -3.67 9.55 -4.55
N LYS A 16 -4.27 8.40 -4.21
CA LYS A 16 -5.46 8.32 -3.38
C LYS A 16 -5.31 7.17 -2.38
N PRO A 17 -5.92 7.30 -1.20
CA PRO A 17 -6.04 6.20 -0.25
C PRO A 17 -6.70 4.99 -0.93
N MET A 18 -6.05 3.83 -0.88
CA MET A 18 -6.60 2.55 -1.37
C MET A 18 -6.59 1.48 -0.29
N LYS A 19 -7.52 0.54 -0.40
CA LYS A 19 -7.57 -0.60 0.52
C LYS A 19 -6.50 -1.63 0.16
N SER A 20 -6.04 -2.42 1.14
CA SER A 20 -5.09 -3.51 0.90
C SER A 20 -5.56 -4.49 -0.19
N GLY A 21 -6.87 -4.71 -0.33
CA GLY A 21 -7.45 -5.50 -1.43
C GLY A 21 -7.27 -4.84 -2.81
N GLU A 22 -7.60 -3.56 -2.94
CA GLU A 22 -7.43 -2.84 -4.21
C GLU A 22 -5.96 -2.66 -4.57
N VAL A 23 -5.09 -2.44 -3.58
CA VAL A 23 -3.64 -2.39 -3.79
C VAL A 23 -3.11 -3.74 -4.27
N ALA A 24 -3.61 -4.85 -3.73
CA ALA A 24 -3.24 -6.20 -4.18
C ALA A 24 -3.66 -6.46 -5.63
N GLU A 25 -4.88 -6.06 -6.01
CA GLU A 25 -5.36 -6.19 -7.39
C GLU A 25 -4.63 -5.25 -8.35
N ALA A 26 -4.47 -3.97 -8.00
CA ALA A 26 -3.83 -2.97 -8.84
C ALA A 26 -2.32 -3.19 -8.98
N ALA A 27 -1.66 -3.69 -7.93
CA ALA A 27 -0.24 -4.04 -7.98
C ALA A 27 0.02 -5.46 -8.50
N GLY A 28 -1.03 -6.30 -8.61
CA GLY A 28 -0.91 -7.70 -9.02
C GLY A 28 -0.04 -8.52 -8.06
N ILE A 29 -0.19 -8.26 -6.76
CA ILE A 29 0.59 -8.93 -5.70
C ILE A 29 -0.35 -9.71 -4.79
N ASP A 30 0.16 -10.81 -4.24
CA ASP A 30 -0.55 -11.61 -3.26
C ASP A 30 -0.98 -10.78 -2.03
N LYS A 31 -2.20 -11.01 -1.53
CA LYS A 31 -2.73 -10.30 -0.35
C LYS A 31 -1.79 -10.39 0.84
N LYS A 32 -1.09 -11.52 1.04
CA LYS A 32 -0.10 -11.68 2.13
C LYS A 32 1.11 -10.75 1.96
N GLU A 33 1.59 -10.60 0.74
CA GLU A 33 2.73 -9.74 0.43
C GLU A 33 2.34 -8.26 0.54
N VAL A 34 1.15 -7.87 0.06
CA VAL A 34 0.62 -6.52 0.23
C VAL A 34 0.42 -6.17 1.69
N GLU A 35 -0.13 -7.07 2.49
CA GLU A 35 -0.37 -6.80 3.92
C GLU A 35 0.96 -6.67 4.69
N LYS A 36 1.98 -7.48 4.36
CA LYS A 36 3.34 -7.33 4.89
C LYS A 36 3.98 -6.01 4.47
N ALA A 37 3.88 -5.66 3.19
CA ALA A 37 4.42 -4.42 2.64
C ALA A 37 3.78 -3.20 3.30
N ILE A 38 2.44 -3.15 3.35
CA ILE A 38 1.70 -2.06 4.00
C ILE A 38 2.05 -1.98 5.48
N LYS A 39 2.13 -3.11 6.21
CA LYS A 39 2.55 -3.09 7.63
C LYS A 39 3.94 -2.50 7.81
N GLN A 40 4.90 -2.87 6.96
CA GLN A 40 6.25 -2.30 7.01
C GLN A 40 6.25 -0.81 6.66
N LEU A 41 5.55 -0.40 5.61
CA LEU A 41 5.51 0.98 5.13
C LEU A 41 4.76 1.91 6.10
N VAL A 42 3.71 1.40 6.77
CA VAL A 42 3.01 2.11 7.85
C VAL A 42 3.90 2.19 9.10
N ALA A 43 4.64 1.13 9.43
CA ALA A 43 5.60 1.13 10.54
C ALA A 43 6.78 2.09 10.31
N GLU A 44 7.25 2.21 9.06
CA GLU A 44 8.26 3.19 8.64
C GLU A 44 7.71 4.63 8.52
N GLY A 45 6.39 4.83 8.67
CA GLY A 45 5.75 6.15 8.56
C GLY A 45 5.63 6.67 7.12
N LEU A 46 5.95 5.85 6.12
CA LEU A 46 5.80 6.15 4.70
C LEU A 46 4.34 6.04 4.23
N MET A 47 3.52 5.27 4.96
CA MET A 47 2.09 5.17 4.70
C MET A 47 1.25 5.59 5.91
N HIS A 48 0.14 6.26 5.64
CA HIS A 48 -0.84 6.62 6.64
C HIS A 48 -2.23 6.11 6.28
N SER A 49 -3.07 5.91 7.30
CA SER A 49 -4.43 5.41 7.11
C SER A 49 -5.44 6.52 7.45
N PRO A 50 -5.77 7.41 6.49
CA PRO A 50 -6.68 8.53 6.75
C PRO A 50 -8.13 8.07 7.02
N LYS A 51 -8.48 6.84 6.63
CA LYS A 51 -9.81 6.26 6.80
C LYS A 51 -9.67 4.76 7.07
N ARG A 52 -10.60 4.17 7.83
CA ARG A 52 -10.54 2.74 8.20
C ARG A 52 -10.40 1.85 6.94
N CYS A 53 -9.39 1.00 6.92
CA CYS A 53 -8.97 0.15 5.79
C CYS A 53 -8.38 0.86 4.56
N TYR A 54 -8.14 2.16 4.59
CA TYR A 54 -7.52 2.88 3.48
C TYR A 54 -6.07 3.20 3.82
N TYR A 55 -5.15 2.93 2.91
CA TYR A 55 -3.73 3.21 3.05
C TYR A 55 -3.31 4.18 1.96
N ASP A 56 -2.59 5.22 2.34
CA ASP A 56 -2.12 6.28 1.46
C ASP A 56 -0.63 6.51 1.71
N VAL A 57 0.13 6.86 0.66
CA VAL A 57 1.55 7.20 0.83
C VAL A 57 1.63 8.62 1.33
N LYS A 58 2.23 8.83 2.51
CA LYS A 58 2.44 10.18 3.03
C LYS A 58 3.44 10.88 2.11
N LYS A 59 2.99 11.94 1.46
CA LYS A 59 3.84 12.79 0.60
C LYS A 59 4.74 13.68 1.44
#